data_AF-A0A1Y1W900-F1
#
_entry.id   AF-A0A1Y1W900-F1
#
_cell.length_a   1.000
_cell.length_b   1.000
_cell.length_c   1.000
_cell.angle_alpha   90.00
_cell.angle_beta   90.00
_cell.angle_gamma   90.00
#
_symmetry.space_group_name_H-M   'P 1'
#
loop_
_entity.id
_entity.type
_entity.pdbx_description
1 polymer ?
#
loop_
_entity_poly.entity_id
_entity_poly.type
_entity_poly.pdbx_seq_one_letter_code
_entity_poly.pdbx_strand_id
1 'polypeptide(L)'
;SIRPVSTVEAGTAYENMVVRAFNRLGADLERIGGANDQGIDFRGPWALPEQSQFYVVGQCKHYERKKIGPSVIREWEGVMSRQEPDTLGVISASSGFTTKGVRTA
;
A
#
# COMPACT_ATOMS: atom_id res chain seq x y z
N SER A 1 8.30 -32.32 -6.58
CA SER A 1 8.39 -31.20 -7.54
C SER A 1 7.77 -29.98 -6.89
N ILE A 2 8.54 -28.91 -6.64
CA ILE A 2 8.01 -27.69 -6.01
C ILE A 2 7.46 -26.82 -7.14
N ARG A 3 6.17 -26.48 -7.09
CA ARG A 3 5.53 -25.60 -8.06
C ARG A 3 6.08 -24.17 -7.90
N PRO A 4 6.40 -23.45 -8.99
CA PRO A 4 6.79 -22.05 -8.91
C PRO A 4 5.61 -21.17 -8.45
N VAL A 5 5.91 -20.21 -7.58
CA VAL A 5 4.95 -19.22 -7.06
C VAL A 5 4.53 -18.29 -8.19
N SER A 6 3.21 -18.09 -8.36
CA SER A 6 2.67 -17.16 -9.35
C SER A 6 2.82 -15.70 -8.91
N THR A 7 2.71 -14.77 -9.86
CA THR A 7 2.75 -13.32 -9.58
C THR A 7 1.63 -12.89 -8.64
N VAL A 8 0.45 -13.49 -8.75
CA VAL A 8 -0.69 -13.24 -7.86
C VAL A 8 -0.37 -13.71 -6.45
N GLU A 9 0.12 -14.94 -6.29
CA GLU A 9 0.51 -15.48 -4.97
C GLU A 9 1.61 -14.64 -4.31
N ALA A 10 2.62 -14.22 -5.07
CA ALA A 10 3.69 -13.35 -4.59
C ALA A 10 3.16 -11.96 -4.18
N GLY A 11 2.29 -11.36 -4.99
CA GLY A 11 1.65 -10.07 -4.70
C GLY A 11 0.80 -10.14 -3.44
N THR A 12 -0.09 -11.13 -3.33
CA THR A 12 -0.93 -11.34 -2.15
C THR A 12 -0.09 -11.62 -0.90
N ALA A 13 1.01 -12.36 -1.01
CA ALA A 13 1.93 -12.57 0.11
C ALA A 13 2.57 -11.24 0.57
N TYR A 14 2.95 -10.38 -0.37
CA TYR A 14 3.51 -9.06 -0.08
C TYR A 14 2.48 -8.13 0.58
N GLU A 15 1.25 -8.06 0.07
CA GLU A 15 0.15 -7.29 0.69
C GLU A 15 -0.07 -7.70 2.14
N ASN A 16 -0.20 -9.01 2.39
CA ASN A 16 -0.37 -9.54 3.74
C ASN A 16 0.83 -9.24 4.65
N MET A 17 2.05 -9.25 4.10
CA MET A 17 3.25 -8.88 4.86
C MET A 17 3.20 -7.40 5.28
N VAL A 18 2.80 -6.50 4.38
CA VAL A 18 2.68 -5.06 4.67
C VAL A 18 1.64 -4.82 5.77
N VAL A 19 0.44 -5.39 5.64
CA VAL A 19 -0.61 -5.31 6.67
C VAL A 19 -0.09 -5.78 8.03
N ARG A 20 0.54 -6.96 8.09
CA ARG A 20 1.13 -7.47 9.33
C ARG A 20 2.19 -6.55 9.91
N ALA A 21 2.99 -5.89 9.06
CA ALA A 21 4.03 -4.98 9.53
C ALA A 21 3.42 -3.74 10.19
N PHE A 22 2.42 -3.11 9.57
CA PHE A 22 1.70 -1.97 10.17
C PHE A 22 0.96 -2.36 11.45
N ASN A 23 0.32 -3.53 11.49
CA ASN A 23 -0.40 -3.96 12.70
C ASN A 23 0.54 -4.23 13.88
N ARG A 24 1.79 -4.65 13.61
CA ARG A 24 2.84 -4.72 14.66
C ARG A 24 3.27 -3.34 15.17
N LEU A 25 3.05 -2.29 14.40
CA LEU A 25 3.26 -0.89 14.81
C LEU A 25 2.01 -0.27 15.46
N GLY A 26 0.99 -1.08 15.77
CA GLY A 26 -0.22 -0.64 16.48
C GLY A 26 -1.35 -0.16 15.58
N ALA A 27 -1.27 -0.36 14.26
CA ALA A 27 -2.41 -0.18 13.38
C ALA A 27 -3.40 -1.35 13.47
N ASP A 28 -4.63 -1.14 12.99
CA ASP A 28 -5.63 -2.20 12.79
C ASP A 28 -6.06 -2.20 11.32
N LEU A 29 -5.17 -2.69 10.46
CA LEU A 29 -5.38 -2.74 9.02
C LEU A 29 -5.87 -4.11 8.58
N GLU A 30 -6.79 -4.13 7.63
CA GLU A 30 -7.25 -5.30 6.90
C GLU A 30 -6.82 -5.23 5.44
N ARG A 31 -6.47 -6.39 4.87
CA ARG A 31 -6.25 -6.53 3.42
C ARG A 31 -7.62 -6.65 2.74
N ILE A 32 -7.88 -5.80 1.76
CA ILE A 32 -9.15 -5.80 1.00
C ILE A 32 -8.97 -6.24 -0.46
N GLY A 33 -7.72 -6.39 -0.92
CA GLY A 33 -7.39 -6.61 -2.33
C GLY A 33 -8.16 -7.75 -3.00
N GLY A 34 -8.55 -7.50 -4.26
CA GLY A 34 -9.40 -8.35 -5.09
C GLY A 34 -9.80 -7.61 -6.37
N ALA A 35 -10.58 -8.24 -7.26
CA ALA A 35 -11.09 -7.53 -8.43
C ALA A 35 -11.95 -6.32 -8.01
N ASN A 36 -11.74 -5.16 -8.62
CA ASN A 36 -12.45 -3.88 -8.37
C ASN A 36 -12.13 -3.16 -7.04
N ASP A 37 -10.95 -3.36 -6.48
CA ASP A 37 -10.48 -2.63 -5.27
C ASP A 37 -10.21 -1.13 -5.49
N GLN A 38 -10.37 -0.64 -6.73
CA GLN A 38 -10.14 0.74 -7.15
C GLN A 38 -8.74 1.26 -6.79
N GLY A 39 -7.77 0.35 -6.64
CA GLY A 39 -6.38 0.65 -6.33
C GLY A 39 -6.02 0.60 -4.84
N ILE A 40 -6.94 0.25 -3.93
CA ILE A 40 -6.67 0.14 -2.49
C ILE A 40 -6.51 -1.33 -2.11
N ASP A 41 -5.31 -1.73 -1.67
CA ASP A 41 -5.02 -3.12 -1.29
C ASP A 41 -5.30 -3.39 0.20
N PHE A 42 -5.21 -2.36 1.05
CA PHE A 42 -5.49 -2.45 2.48
C PHE A 42 -6.02 -1.13 3.05
N ARG A 43 -6.72 -1.22 4.18
CA ARG A 43 -7.23 -0.05 4.90
C ARG A 43 -7.49 -0.34 6.37
N GLY A 44 -7.70 0.69 7.17
CA GLY A 44 -8.14 0.58 8.56
C GLY A 44 -7.62 1.70 9.45
N PRO A 45 -8.06 1.77 10.70
CA PRO A 45 -7.59 2.80 11.62
C PRO A 45 -6.15 2.57 12.08
N TRP A 46 -5.44 3.66 12.37
CA TRP A 46 -4.18 3.64 13.09
C TRP A 46 -4.18 4.73 14.17
N ALA A 47 -4.15 4.29 15.42
CA ALA A 47 -4.00 5.17 16.57
C ALA A 47 -2.51 5.31 16.89
N LEU A 48 -1.94 6.49 16.65
CA LEU A 48 -0.60 6.84 17.06
C LEU A 48 -0.62 7.46 18.47
N PRO A 49 0.53 7.47 19.17
CA PRO A 49 0.70 8.28 20.37
C PRO A 49 0.28 9.74 20.15
N GLU A 50 -0.05 10.46 21.22
CA GLU A 50 -0.48 11.87 21.16
C GLU A 50 -1.85 12.11 20.49
N GLN A 51 -2.78 11.15 20.65
CA GLN A 51 -4.19 11.26 20.23
C GLN A 51 -4.41 11.42 18.72
N SER A 52 -3.39 11.14 17.89
CA SER A 52 -3.55 11.17 16.43
C SER A 52 -4.20 9.87 15.95
N GLN A 53 -5.42 9.97 15.43
CA GLN A 53 -6.14 8.84 14.83
C GLN A 53 -6.27 9.08 13.33
N PHE A 54 -5.70 8.17 12.54
CA PHE A 54 -5.80 8.22 11.09
C PHE A 54 -6.65 7.06 10.59
N TYR A 55 -7.46 7.31 9.56
CA TYR A 55 -7.89 6.23 8.69
C TYR A 55 -6.83 6.04 7.61
N VAL A 56 -6.22 4.87 7.56
CA VAL A 56 -5.17 4.54 6.60
C VAL A 56 -5.80 3.84 5.42
N VAL A 57 -5.41 4.22 4.21
CA VAL A 57 -5.63 3.44 3.00
C VAL A 57 -4.29 3.26 2.29
N GLY A 58 -4.07 2.12 1.67
CA GLY A 58 -2.81 1.93 0.97
C GLY A 58 -2.82 0.94 -0.17
N GLN A 59 -1.80 1.09 -1.00
CA GLN A 59 -1.52 0.28 -2.17
C GLN A 59 -0.16 -0.39 -2.05
N CYS A 60 -0.04 -1.59 -2.57
CA CYS A 60 1.15 -2.40 -2.65
C CYS A 60 1.58 -2.57 -4.11
N LYS A 61 2.88 -2.41 -4.38
CA LYS A 61 3.50 -2.78 -5.65
C LYS A 61 4.65 -3.73 -5.41
N HIS A 62 4.42 -5.00 -5.71
CA HIS A 62 5.43 -6.05 -5.63
C HIS A 62 6.11 -6.26 -6.98
N TYR A 63 7.12 -5.45 -7.28
CA TYR A 63 7.95 -5.61 -8.47
C TYR A 63 9.34 -6.12 -8.05
N GLU A 64 9.82 -7.19 -8.71
CA GLU A 64 11.11 -7.81 -8.33
C GLU A 64 12.30 -6.90 -8.61
N ARG A 65 12.30 -6.17 -9.73
CA ARG A 65 13.46 -5.38 -10.18
C ARG A 65 13.14 -3.94 -10.56
N LYS A 66 11.87 -3.55 -10.60
CA LYS A 66 11.43 -2.27 -11.15
C LYS A 66 11.01 -1.32 -10.02
N LYS A 67 11.81 -0.28 -9.79
CA LYS A 67 11.44 0.82 -8.90
C LYS A 67 10.16 1.53 -9.35
N ILE A 68 9.39 2.03 -8.39
CA ILE A 68 8.17 2.77 -8.64
C ILE A 68 8.46 4.20 -9.09
N GLY A 69 7.82 4.62 -10.18
CA GLY A 69 7.99 5.92 -10.80
C GLY A 69 6.80 6.85 -10.60
N PRO A 70 6.88 8.10 -11.11
CA PRO A 70 5.83 9.11 -10.95
C PRO A 70 4.45 8.72 -11.48
N SER A 71 4.35 7.75 -12.40
CA SER A 71 3.04 7.31 -12.92
C SER A 71 2.18 6.70 -11.81
N VAL A 72 2.77 5.84 -10.98
CA VAL A 72 2.07 5.19 -9.86
C VAL A 72 1.68 6.22 -8.81
N ILE A 73 2.53 7.23 -8.57
CA ILE A 73 2.21 8.32 -7.64
C ILE A 73 0.98 9.08 -8.11
N ARG A 74 0.91 9.48 -9.39
CA ARG A 74 -0.27 10.17 -9.96
C ARG A 74 -1.53 9.32 -9.97
N GLU A 75 -1.39 8.02 -10.26
CA GLU A 75 -2.52 7.09 -10.16
C GLU A 75 -3.04 7.05 -8.72
N TRP A 76 -2.14 7.00 -7.74
CA TRP A 76 -2.49 7.00 -6.32
C TRP A 76 -3.10 8.33 -5.85
N GLU A 77 -2.60 9.48 -6.33
CA GLU A 77 -3.23 10.80 -6.09
C GLU A 77 -4.70 10.82 -6.53
N GLY A 78 -5.03 10.16 -7.66
CA GLY A 78 -6.42 9.99 -8.10
C GLY A 78 -7.26 9.06 -7.22
N VAL A 79 -6.64 8.14 -6.48
CA VAL A 79 -7.32 7.35 -5.44
C VAL A 79 -7.56 8.22 -4.20
N MET A 80 -6.54 8.96 -3.77
CA MET A 80 -6.58 9.81 -2.58
C MET A 80 -7.55 10.99 -2.72
N SER A 81 -7.73 11.54 -3.91
CA SER A 81 -8.68 12.64 -4.16
C SER A 81 -10.15 12.29 -3.88
N ARG A 82 -10.45 11.00 -3.70
CA ARG A 82 -11.79 10.47 -3.39
C ARG A 82 -11.94 10.07 -1.92
N GLN A 83 -10.91 10.26 -1.10
CA GLN A 83 -10.92 9.94 0.32
C GLN A 83 -11.25 11.17 1.16
N GLU A 84 -11.66 10.95 2.41
CA GLU A 84 -11.86 12.04 3.36
C GLU A 84 -10.53 12.76 3.66
N PRO A 85 -10.53 14.09 3.92
CA PRO A 85 -9.31 14.89 4.09
C PRO A 85 -8.29 14.36 5.10
N ASP A 86 -8.75 13.69 6.16
CA ASP A 86 -7.89 13.17 7.24
C ASP A 86 -7.42 11.72 7.00
N THR A 87 -7.58 11.21 5.77
CA THR A 87 -7.13 9.87 5.39
C THR A 87 -5.63 9.86 5.09
N LEU A 88 -4.88 9.00 5.77
CA LEU A 88 -3.45 8.78 5.50
C LEU A 88 -3.27 7.79 4.35
N GLY A 89 -2.74 8.26 3.22
CA GLY A 89 -2.41 7.44 2.06
C GLY A 89 -1.02 6.80 2.16
N VAL A 90 -0.91 5.50 1.88
CA VAL A 90 0.36 4.76 1.90
C VAL A 90 0.59 4.02 0.57
N ILE A 91 1.79 4.17 -0.01
CA ILE A 91 2.26 3.30 -1.09
C ILE A 91 3.43 2.46 -0.57
N SER A 92 3.29 1.14 -0.64
CA SER A 92 4.34 0.18 -0.27
C SER A 92 4.94 -0.47 -1.51
N ALA A 93 6.27 -0.47 -1.64
CA ALA A 93 6.97 -0.99 -2.81
C ALA A 93 8.17 -1.88 -2.43
N SER A 94 8.17 -3.13 -2.90
CA SER A 94 9.22 -4.10 -2.57
C SER A 94 10.61 -3.71 -3.09
N SER A 95 10.65 -3.04 -4.24
CA SER A 95 11.88 -2.57 -4.88
C SER A 95 12.16 -1.08 -4.60
N GLY A 96 11.33 -0.42 -3.79
CA GLY A 96 11.41 1.01 -3.51
C GLY A 96 11.03 1.92 -4.69
N PHE A 97 11.35 3.20 -4.53
CA PHE A 97 10.94 4.29 -5.44
C PHE A 97 12.12 4.86 -6.22
N THR A 98 11.84 5.36 -7.42
CA THR A 98 12.78 6.21 -8.17
C THR A 98 12.88 7.59 -7.52
N THR A 99 14.03 8.26 -7.65
CA THR A 99 14.20 9.64 -7.14
C THR A 99 13.14 10.59 -7.67
N LYS A 100 12.77 10.46 -8.95
CA LYS A 100 11.72 11.29 -9.55
C LYS A 100 10.35 11.00 -8.93
N GLY A 101 10.04 9.72 -8.65
CA GLY A 101 8.81 9.32 -7.98
C GLY A 101 8.69 9.94 -6.59
N VAL A 102 9.74 9.84 -5.77
CA VAL A 102 9.76 10.44 -4.43
C VAL A 102 9.59 11.96 -4.47
N ARG A 103 10.18 12.64 -5.47
CA ARG A 103 10.08 14.11 -5.61
C ARG A 103 8.74 14.61 -6.18
N THR A 104 7.89 13.71 -6.66
CA THR A 104 6.58 14.06 -7.24
C THR A 104 5.48 14.05 -6.17
N ALA A 105 5.64 13.23 -5.14
CA ALA A 105 4.78 13.24 -3.95
C ALA A 105 5.01 14.51 -3.13
#